data_AF-V9FWG1-F1
#
_entry.id   AF-V9FWG1-F1
#
_cell.length_a   1.000
_cell.length_b   1.000
_cell.length_c   1.000
_cell.angle_alpha   90.00
_cell.angle_beta   90.00
_cell.angle_gamma   90.00
#
_symmetry.space_group_name_H-M   'P 1'
#
loop_
_entity.id
_entity.type
_entity.pdbx_description
1 polymer ?
#
loop_
_entity_poly.entity_id
_entity_poly.type
_entity_poly.pdbx_seq_one_letter_code
_entity_poly.pdbx_strand_id
1 'polypeptide(L)'
;MEATADPDEASDAALFNAVEALIGAAASSTSKRRKHYSFKQKREILRATEGMSEREVARTQGVQRWTLCDWRKQKEAIFAFEGSEKTLSRARGRPESVPFGIELITYMKDTRRDRFPLTARSMAVFVRESYPDWLVTHVEGKKDASTAYESLLRLLL
;
A
#
# COMPACT_ATOMS: atom_id res chain seq x y z
N MET A 1 -4.13 2.93 55.84
CA MET A 1 -3.91 3.96 54.81
C MET A 1 -4.38 3.35 53.52
N GLU A 2 -5.63 3.63 53.19
CA GLU A 2 -6.30 3.19 51.98
C GLU A 2 -6.14 4.33 50.97
N ALA A 3 -5.43 4.05 49.87
CA ALA A 3 -5.28 4.93 48.72
C ALA A 3 -5.15 4.00 47.51
N THR A 4 -6.30 3.52 47.02
CA THR A 4 -6.90 3.96 45.75
C THR A 4 -5.99 3.64 44.56
N ALA A 5 -6.17 2.44 43.99
CA ALA A 5 -5.76 2.17 42.62
C ALA A 5 -6.50 3.18 41.74
N ASP A 6 -5.76 4.08 41.10
CA ASP A 6 -6.33 5.14 40.28
C ASP A 6 -7.18 4.54 39.14
N PRO A 7 -8.42 5.03 38.93
CA PRO A 7 -9.33 4.49 37.92
C PRO A 7 -8.81 4.64 36.49
N ASP A 8 -7.80 5.49 36.26
CA ASP A 8 -7.17 5.69 34.97
C ASP A 8 -6.18 4.58 34.60
N GLU A 9 -5.50 3.95 35.56
CA GLU A 9 -4.55 2.87 35.25
C GLU A 9 -5.28 1.58 34.81
N ALA A 10 -6.47 1.34 35.38
CA ALA A 10 -7.36 0.27 34.96
C ALA A 10 -7.98 0.52 33.58
N SER A 11 -8.21 1.79 33.21
CA SER A 11 -8.77 2.18 31.91
C SER A 11 -7.71 2.08 30.80
N ASP A 12 -6.47 2.48 31.08
CA ASP A 12 -5.33 2.35 30.17
C ASP A 12 -4.94 0.89 29.93
N ALA A 13 -4.93 0.06 30.98
CA ALA A 13 -4.72 -1.38 30.84
C ALA A 13 -5.85 -2.05 30.04
N ALA A 14 -7.10 -1.62 30.22
CA ALA A 14 -8.23 -2.11 29.43
C ALA A 14 -8.13 -1.69 27.96
N LEU A 15 -7.66 -0.47 27.68
CA LEU A 15 -7.43 0.03 26.33
C LEU A 15 -6.30 -0.77 25.64
N PHE A 16 -5.18 -1.01 26.34
CA PHE A 16 -4.08 -1.81 25.83
C PHE A 16 -4.49 -3.25 25.50
N ASN A 17 -5.23 -3.90 26.40
CA ASN A 17 -5.75 -5.25 26.18
C ASN A 17 -6.77 -5.30 25.04
N ALA A 18 -7.62 -4.28 24.90
CA ALA A 18 -8.56 -4.18 23.77
C ALA A 18 -7.82 -4.00 22.43
N VAL A 19 -6.75 -3.21 22.41
CA VAL A 19 -5.88 -3.02 21.23
C VAL A 19 -5.14 -4.32 20.89
N GLU A 20 -4.58 -5.03 21.87
CA GLU A 20 -3.93 -6.34 21.63
C GLU A 20 -4.93 -7.39 21.13
N ALA A 21 -6.14 -7.44 21.68
CA ALA A 21 -7.19 -8.35 21.23
C ALA A 21 -7.62 -8.05 19.77
N LEU A 22 -7.69 -6.77 19.39
CA LEU A 22 -7.94 -6.34 18.01
C LEU A 22 -6.81 -6.73 17.05
N ILE A 23 -5.56 -6.60 17.48
CA ILE A 23 -4.38 -7.02 16.70
C ILE A 23 -4.35 -8.54 16.53
N GLY A 24 -4.64 -9.31 17.59
CA GLY A 24 -4.73 -10.77 17.56
C GLY A 24 -5.88 -11.27 16.68
N ALA A 25 -7.03 -10.62 16.71
CA ALA A 25 -8.17 -10.92 15.84
C ALA A 25 -7.88 -10.62 14.35
N ALA A 26 -7.11 -9.57 14.05
CA ALA A 26 -6.66 -9.28 12.69
C ALA A 26 -5.68 -10.35 12.17
N ALA A 27 -4.83 -10.89 13.04
CA ALA A 27 -3.84 -11.92 12.71
C ALA A 27 -4.45 -13.33 12.45
N SER A 28 -5.65 -13.62 13.00
CA SER A 28 -6.31 -14.93 12.82
C SER A 28 -7.18 -15.02 11.55
N SER A 29 -7.38 -13.91 10.82
CA SER A 29 -8.07 -13.94 9.53
C SER A 29 -7.20 -14.60 8.45
N THR A 30 -7.32 -15.93 8.30
CA THR A 30 -6.73 -16.70 7.21
C THR A 30 -7.50 -16.46 5.90
N SER A 31 -7.62 -15.19 5.50
CA SER A 31 -8.12 -14.81 4.19
C SER A 31 -7.25 -15.49 3.12
N LYS A 32 -7.87 -16.27 2.23
CA LYS A 32 -7.19 -16.86 1.06
C LYS A 32 -6.52 -15.73 0.29
N ARG A 33 -5.19 -15.64 0.38
CA ARG A 33 -4.41 -14.64 -0.33
C ARG A 33 -4.73 -14.72 -1.82
N ARG A 34 -5.16 -13.61 -2.40
CA ARG A 34 -5.46 -13.52 -3.84
C ARG A 34 -4.19 -13.89 -4.62
N LYS A 35 -4.31 -14.81 -5.57
CA LYS A 35 -3.18 -15.20 -6.43
C LYS A 35 -2.82 -14.03 -7.35
N HIS A 36 -1.53 -13.70 -7.39
CA HIS A 36 -0.99 -12.70 -8.30
C HIS A 36 -0.39 -13.37 -9.53
N TYR A 37 -0.60 -12.77 -10.71
CA TYR A 37 -0.09 -13.28 -11.97
C TYR A 37 0.78 -12.21 -12.65
N SER A 38 1.96 -12.63 -13.09
CA SER A 38 2.86 -11.81 -13.89
C SER A 38 2.37 -11.65 -15.33
N PHE A 39 2.83 -10.62 -16.05
CA PHE A 39 2.53 -10.48 -17.48
C PHE A 39 2.99 -11.69 -18.29
N LYS A 40 4.14 -12.30 -17.96
CA LYS A 40 4.61 -13.54 -18.59
C LYS A 40 3.58 -14.67 -18.46
N GLN A 41 3.13 -14.96 -17.23
CA GLN A 41 2.14 -16.01 -16.97
C GLN A 41 0.83 -15.73 -17.69
N LYS A 42 0.37 -14.48 -17.70
CA LYS A 42 -0.84 -14.10 -18.44
C LYS A 42 -0.71 -14.36 -19.93
N ARG A 43 0.42 -13.99 -20.55
CA ARG A 43 0.67 -14.20 -21.98
C ARG A 43 0.76 -15.68 -22.32
N GLU A 44 1.48 -16.47 -21.52
CA GLU A 44 1.62 -17.91 -21.70
C GLU A 44 0.27 -18.63 -21.63
N ILE A 45 -0.54 -18.29 -20.62
CA ILE A 45 -1.89 -18.84 -20.46
C ILE A 45 -2.79 -18.36 -21.60
N LEU A 46 -2.74 -17.09 -22.02
CA LEU A 46 -3.54 -16.62 -23.15
C LEU A 46 -3.17 -17.29 -24.47
N ARG A 47 -1.88 -17.60 -24.70
CA ARG A 47 -1.43 -18.39 -25.86
C ARG A 47 -1.87 -19.85 -25.78
N ALA A 48 -1.67 -20.50 -24.64
CA ALA A 48 -2.02 -21.91 -24.43
C ALA A 48 -3.52 -22.19 -24.49
N THR A 49 -4.35 -21.14 -24.35
CA THR A 49 -5.81 -21.25 -24.23
C THR A 49 -6.54 -20.62 -25.40
N GLU A 50 -5.80 -20.24 -26.44
CA GLU A 50 -6.32 -19.79 -27.72
C GLU A 50 -7.00 -20.99 -28.41
N GLY A 51 -8.33 -20.94 -28.53
CA GLY A 51 -9.14 -22.03 -29.06
C GLY A 51 -9.69 -23.03 -28.02
N MET A 52 -9.28 -22.96 -26.74
CA MET A 52 -9.83 -23.82 -25.67
C MET A 52 -11.07 -23.21 -25.00
N SER A 53 -11.97 -24.07 -24.54
CA SER A 53 -13.12 -23.66 -23.73
C SER A 53 -12.69 -23.24 -22.32
N GLU A 54 -13.32 -22.20 -21.77
CA GLU A 54 -12.97 -21.64 -20.45
C GLU A 54 -12.95 -22.68 -19.31
N ARG A 55 -13.81 -23.72 -19.44
CA ARG A 55 -13.92 -24.83 -18.49
C ARG A 55 -12.76 -25.81 -18.57
N GLU A 56 -12.17 -26.00 -19.74
CA GLU A 56 -10.96 -26.82 -19.90
C GLU A 56 -9.75 -26.08 -19.37
N VAL A 57 -9.66 -24.78 -19.65
CA VAL A 57 -8.57 -23.91 -19.19
C VAL A 57 -8.52 -23.81 -17.66
N ALA A 58 -9.67 -23.62 -17.01
CA ALA A 58 -9.74 -23.56 -15.56
C ALA A 58 -9.27 -24.87 -14.90
N ARG A 59 -9.51 -26.02 -15.57
CA ARG A 59 -9.07 -27.34 -15.10
C ARG A 59 -7.59 -27.59 -15.35
N THR A 60 -7.05 -27.20 -16.50
CA THR A 60 -5.65 -27.44 -16.86
C THR A 60 -4.67 -26.47 -16.23
N GLN A 61 -5.04 -25.18 -16.14
CA GLN A 61 -4.15 -24.11 -15.65
C GLN A 61 -4.42 -23.69 -14.20
N GLY A 62 -5.51 -24.15 -13.59
CA GLY A 62 -5.86 -23.81 -12.21
C GLY A 62 -6.19 -22.32 -11.98
N VAL A 63 -6.55 -21.60 -13.05
CA VAL A 63 -6.98 -20.20 -13.02
C VAL A 63 -8.50 -20.12 -12.93
N GLN A 64 -9.02 -19.22 -12.10
CA GLN A 64 -10.45 -19.01 -11.99
C GLN A 64 -11.04 -18.49 -13.31
N ARG A 65 -12.21 -19.02 -13.68
CA ARG A 65 -12.91 -18.67 -14.94
C ARG A 65 -13.07 -17.16 -15.12
N TRP A 66 -13.51 -16.46 -14.07
CA TRP A 66 -13.72 -15.00 -14.13
C TRP A 66 -12.43 -14.23 -14.44
N THR A 67 -11.31 -14.64 -13.86
CA THR A 67 -9.99 -14.07 -14.11
C THR A 67 -9.57 -14.21 -15.58
N LEU A 68 -9.88 -15.36 -16.19
CA LEU A 68 -9.61 -15.60 -17.61
C LEU A 68 -10.47 -14.70 -18.51
N CYS A 69 -11.76 -14.54 -18.21
CA CYS A 69 -12.64 -13.66 -18.97
C CYS A 69 -12.14 -12.21 -18.94
N ASP A 70 -11.70 -11.71 -17.77
CA ASP A 70 -11.13 -10.36 -17.65
C ASP A 70 -9.84 -10.22 -18.46
N TRP A 71 -8.96 -11.22 -18.45
CA TRP A 71 -7.74 -11.18 -19.26
C TRP A 71 -8.00 -11.28 -20.76
N ARG A 72 -9.03 -12.02 -21.19
CA ARG A 72 -9.44 -12.06 -22.60
C ARG A 72 -9.94 -10.69 -23.07
N LYS A 73 -10.69 -9.96 -22.22
CA LYS A 73 -11.08 -8.57 -22.50
C LYS A 73 -9.88 -7.62 -22.57
N GLN A 74 -8.88 -7.84 -21.73
CA GLN A 74 -7.64 -7.05 -21.68
C GLN A 74 -6.50 -7.64 -22.53
N LYS A 75 -6.78 -8.56 -23.47
CA LYS A 75 -5.77 -9.31 -24.22
C LYS A 75 -4.78 -8.36 -24.90
N GLU A 76 -5.30 -7.38 -25.64
CA GLU A 76 -4.49 -6.40 -26.37
C GLU A 76 -3.59 -5.59 -25.42
N ALA A 77 -4.13 -5.10 -24.29
CA ALA A 77 -3.35 -4.38 -23.29
C ALA A 77 -2.25 -5.24 -22.63
N ILE A 78 -2.52 -6.54 -22.43
CA ILE A 78 -1.54 -7.50 -21.87
C ILE A 78 -0.39 -7.77 -22.85
N PHE A 79 -0.70 -7.86 -24.14
CA PHE A 79 0.32 -8.06 -25.19
C PHE A 79 1.07 -6.77 -25.55
N ALA A 80 0.40 -5.61 -25.53
CA ALA A 80 1.00 -4.32 -25.82
C ALA A 80 1.88 -3.76 -24.68
N PHE A 81 1.83 -4.34 -23.47
CA PHE A 81 2.65 -3.90 -22.36
C PHE A 81 4.16 -4.08 -22.63
N GLU A 82 4.89 -2.97 -22.69
CA GLU A 82 6.34 -2.93 -23.02
C GLU A 82 7.25 -2.97 -21.78
N GLY A 83 6.67 -2.99 -20.57
CA GLY A 83 7.44 -3.09 -19.33
C GLY A 83 7.94 -4.51 -19.03
N SER A 84 8.60 -4.68 -17.88
CA SER A 84 9.16 -5.99 -17.46
C SER A 84 8.09 -7.08 -17.37
N GLU A 85 8.35 -8.24 -17.98
CA GLU A 85 7.42 -9.38 -17.97
C GLU A 85 7.20 -9.98 -16.58
N LYS A 86 8.13 -9.72 -15.65
CA LYS A 86 8.06 -10.12 -14.24
C LYS A 86 7.16 -9.19 -13.42
N THR A 87 6.79 -8.03 -13.97
CA THR A 87 5.90 -7.08 -13.31
C THR A 87 4.56 -7.75 -13.07
N LEU A 88 4.11 -7.72 -11.81
CA LEU A 88 2.76 -8.15 -11.45
C LEU A 88 1.78 -7.16 -12.10
N SER A 89 0.70 -7.66 -12.70
CA SER A 89 -0.23 -6.84 -13.49
C SER A 89 -1.00 -5.76 -12.72
N ARG A 90 -0.73 -5.59 -11.43
CA ARG A 90 -1.20 -4.41 -10.72
C ARG A 90 -0.19 -3.33 -11.05
N ALA A 91 -0.65 -2.29 -11.75
CA ALA A 91 -0.06 -0.98 -11.54
C ALA A 91 0.06 -0.81 -10.02
N ARG A 92 1.27 -0.54 -9.53
CA ARG A 92 1.45 0.03 -8.19
C ARG A 92 0.40 1.14 -8.14
N GLY A 93 -0.52 1.11 -7.17
CA GLY A 93 -1.52 2.17 -7.04
C GLY A 93 -0.79 3.50 -7.20
N ARG A 94 -1.38 4.45 -7.96
CA ARG A 94 -0.73 5.72 -8.32
C ARG A 94 0.01 6.21 -7.07
N PRO A 95 1.36 6.23 -7.06
CA PRO A 95 2.06 6.73 -5.91
C PRO A 95 1.51 8.12 -5.68
N GLU A 96 1.09 8.42 -4.44
CA GLU A 96 0.65 9.75 -4.05
C GLU A 96 1.77 10.71 -4.47
N SER A 97 1.56 11.38 -5.60
CA SER A 97 2.61 12.16 -6.24
C SER A 97 2.72 13.44 -5.45
N VAL A 98 3.83 13.58 -4.75
CA VAL A 98 4.17 14.80 -4.04
C VAL A 98 4.31 15.92 -5.06
N PRO A 99 3.44 16.96 -5.04
CA PRO A 99 3.47 18.01 -6.05
C PRO A 99 4.73 18.88 -5.96
N PHE A 100 5.49 18.78 -4.86
CA PHE A 100 6.70 19.54 -4.57
C PHE A 100 7.97 18.66 -4.49
N GLY A 101 8.03 17.58 -5.28
CA GLY A 101 9.17 16.65 -5.26
C GLY A 101 10.54 17.32 -5.46
N ILE A 102 10.63 18.35 -6.32
CA ILE A 102 11.88 19.07 -6.58
C ILE A 102 12.37 19.81 -5.33
N GLU A 103 11.48 20.53 -4.66
CA GLU A 103 11.81 21.33 -3.47
C GLU A 103 12.18 20.44 -2.29
N LEU A 104 11.48 19.32 -2.10
CA LEU A 104 11.84 18.31 -1.12
C LEU A 104 13.23 17.72 -1.40
N ILE A 105 13.57 17.41 -2.65
CA ILE A 105 14.90 16.93 -3.04
C ILE A 105 15.98 17.98 -2.75
N THR A 106 15.71 19.26 -2.99
CA THR A 106 16.62 20.36 -2.66
C THR A 106 16.87 20.42 -1.16
N TYR A 107 15.82 20.42 -0.34
CA TYR A 107 15.92 20.35 1.12
C TYR A 107 16.74 19.13 1.60
N MET A 108 16.50 17.95 1.00
CA MET A 108 17.26 16.73 1.32
C MET A 108 18.75 16.86 1.00
N LYS A 109 19.08 17.53 -0.11
CA LYS A 109 20.48 17.77 -0.51
C LYS A 109 21.16 18.76 0.42
N ASP A 110 20.48 19.84 0.79
CA ASP A 110 21.03 20.89 1.67
C ASP A 110 21.23 20.35 3.09
N THR A 111 20.24 19.64 3.64
CA THR A 111 20.34 18.98 4.94
C THR A 111 21.54 18.02 5.01
N ARG A 112 21.81 17.28 3.93
CA ARG A 112 22.98 16.41 3.83
C ARG A 112 24.30 17.18 3.70
N ARG A 113 24.32 18.31 2.98
CA ARG A 113 25.50 19.18 2.87
C ARG A 113 25.89 19.77 4.22
N ASP A 114 24.90 20.17 4.99
CA ASP A 114 25.07 20.76 6.33
C ASP A 114 25.33 19.71 7.42
N ARG A 115 25.50 18.43 7.03
CA ARG A 115 25.75 17.27 7.90
C ARG A 115 24.68 17.03 8.97
N PHE A 116 23.48 17.55 8.79
CA PHE A 116 22.35 17.22 9.65
C PHE A 116 21.77 15.84 9.29
N PRO A 117 21.23 15.10 10.28
CA PRO A 117 20.59 13.82 10.02
C PRO A 117 19.31 14.03 9.21
N LEU A 118 19.31 13.57 7.96
CA LEU A 118 18.11 13.53 7.14
C LEU A 118 17.23 12.36 7.60
N THR A 119 16.11 12.68 8.23
CA THR A 119 15.14 11.68 8.73
C THR A 119 13.78 11.91 8.09
N ALA A 120 12.95 10.87 8.00
CA ALA A 120 11.57 11.01 7.53
C ALA A 120 10.78 12.05 8.35
N ARG A 121 11.13 12.20 9.65
CA ARG A 121 10.58 13.23 10.53
C ARG A 121 11.01 14.64 10.14
N SER A 122 12.29 14.88 9.84
CA SER A 122 12.75 16.21 9.40
C SER A 122 12.13 16.59 8.05
N MET A 123 11.96 15.61 7.17
CA MET A 123 11.24 15.79 5.91
C MET A 123 9.75 16.09 6.12
N ALA A 124 9.08 15.39 7.05
CA ALA A 124 7.69 15.69 7.39
C ALA A 124 7.51 17.09 7.99
N VAL A 125 8.47 17.57 8.79
CA VAL A 125 8.49 18.95 9.31
C VAL A 125 8.60 19.97 8.19
N PHE A 126 9.52 19.76 7.24
CA PHE A 126 9.64 20.60 6.04
C PHE A 126 8.32 20.65 5.26
N VAL A 127 7.67 19.49 5.04
CA VAL A 127 6.37 19.44 4.34
C VAL A 127 5.29 20.23 5.08
N ARG A 128 5.23 20.11 6.40
CA ARG A 128 4.27 20.85 7.23
C ARG A 128 4.48 22.36 7.16
N GLU A 129 5.72 22.82 7.12
CA GLU A 129 6.07 24.23 7.15
C GLU A 129 5.96 24.90 5.77
N SER A 130 6.36 24.18 4.71
CA SER A 130 6.35 24.72 3.35
C SER A 130 5.05 24.47 2.59
N TYR A 131 4.29 23.40 2.92
CA TYR A 131 3.04 23.04 2.23
C TYR A 131 1.91 22.65 3.18
N PRO A 132 1.49 23.56 4.08
CA PRO A 132 0.39 23.29 5.00
C PRO A 132 -0.92 22.99 4.26
N ASP A 133 -1.23 23.71 3.18
CA ASP A 133 -2.48 23.52 2.41
C ASP A 133 -2.55 22.13 1.78
N TRP A 134 -1.45 21.67 1.19
CA TRP A 134 -1.38 20.31 0.65
C TRP A 134 -1.51 19.27 1.75
N LEU A 135 -0.90 19.50 2.92
CA LEU A 135 -0.99 18.59 4.05
C LEU A 135 -2.44 18.47 4.55
N VAL A 136 -3.19 19.58 4.59
CA VAL A 136 -4.62 19.57 4.95
C VAL A 136 -5.40 18.69 3.97
N THR A 137 -5.26 18.89 2.67
CA THR A 137 -5.91 18.04 1.65
C THR A 137 -5.45 16.58 1.71
N HIS A 138 -4.19 16.33 2.09
CA HIS A 138 -3.63 14.98 2.21
C HIS A 138 -4.17 14.23 3.44
N VAL A 139 -4.54 14.94 4.50
CA VAL A 139 -5.17 14.38 5.70
C VAL A 139 -6.68 14.24 5.50
N GLU A 140 -7.28 15.09 4.67
CA GLU A 140 -8.70 15.10 4.32
C GLU A 140 -9.12 13.77 3.65
N GLY A 141 -9.81 12.92 4.42
CA GLY A 141 -10.23 11.58 3.99
C GLY A 141 -9.51 10.41 4.68
N LYS A 142 -8.53 10.69 5.56
CA LYS A 142 -7.91 9.68 6.41
C LYS A 142 -8.65 9.54 7.73
N LYS A 143 -8.72 8.30 8.22
CA LYS A 143 -9.53 7.92 9.39
C LYS A 143 -9.08 8.63 10.68
N ASP A 144 -7.78 8.70 10.91
CA ASP A 144 -7.18 9.20 12.14
C ASP A 144 -5.90 10.00 11.86
N ALA A 145 -5.55 10.95 12.74
CA ALA A 145 -4.34 11.78 12.62
C ALA A 145 -3.04 10.94 12.67
N SER A 146 -3.02 9.88 13.48
CA SER A 146 -1.91 8.92 13.56
C SER A 146 -1.72 8.18 12.23
N THR A 147 -2.81 7.68 11.65
CA THR A 147 -2.82 7.02 10.32
C THR A 147 -2.39 8.00 9.22
N ALA A 148 -2.78 9.27 9.34
CA ALA A 148 -2.38 10.32 8.41
C ALA A 148 -0.87 10.62 8.47
N TYR A 149 -0.31 10.65 9.67
CA TYR A 149 1.12 10.83 9.87
C TYR A 149 1.94 9.61 9.41
N GLU A 150 1.50 8.38 9.72
CA GLU A 150 2.18 7.17 9.24
C GLU A 150 2.19 7.06 7.71
N SER A 151 1.07 7.39 7.07
CA SER A 151 0.98 7.40 5.61
C SER A 151 1.88 8.46 5.00
N LEU A 152 2.00 9.64 5.61
CA LEU A 152 2.97 10.65 5.21
C LEU A 152 4.41 10.13 5.31
N LEU A 153 4.77 9.46 6.41
CA LEU A 153 6.10 8.88 6.57
C LEU A 153 6.40 7.80 5.52
N ARG A 154 5.41 6.97 5.17
CA ARG A 154 5.55 5.95 4.11
C ARG A 154 5.69 6.55 2.71
N LEU A 155 5.15 7.74 2.49
CA LEU A 155 5.31 8.47 1.23
C LEU A 155 6.72 9.09 1.11
N LEU A 156 7.34 9.40 2.26
CA LEU A 156 8.65 10.03 2.36
C LEU A 156 9.83 9.03 2.46
N LEU A 157 9.58 7.72 2.60
CA LEU A 157 10.57 6.64 2.74
C LEU A 157 10.64 5.76 1.48
#